data_AF-A0A534AW99-F1
#
_entry.id   AF-A0A534AW99-F1
#
_cell.length_a   1.000
_cell.length_b   1.000
_cell.length_c   1.000
_cell.angle_alpha   90.00
_cell.angle_beta   90.00
_cell.angle_gamma   90.00
#
_symmetry.space_group_name_H-M   'P 1'
#
loop_
_entity.id
_entity.type
_entity.pdbx_description
1 polymer ?
#
loop_
_entity_poly.entity_id
_entity_poly.type
_entity_poly.pdbx_seq_one_letter_code
_entity_poly.pdbx_strand_id
1 'polypeptide(L)' 'MSTALLPLEPTVLPLLPLRDVVVFPHMVIPLFVGRPKSIKALEAAMEAGKSIMLVAQKN' A
#
# COMPACT_ATOMS: atom_id res chain seq x y z
N MET A 1 -28.14 7.85 5.62
CA MET A 1 -26.76 7.73 6.12
C MET A 1 -26.28 6.36 5.70
N SER A 2 -25.57 6.26 4.56
CA SER A 2 -25.17 4.98 3.96
C SER A 2 -23.95 4.44 4.71
N THR A 3 -24.14 3.40 5.52
CA THR A 3 -23.02 2.63 6.08
C THR A 3 -22.32 1.95 4.93
N ALA A 4 -21.16 2.45 4.52
CA ALA A 4 -20.29 1.74 3.60
C ALA A 4 -19.80 0.47 4.31
N LEU A 5 -20.50 -0.64 4.09
CA LEU A 5 -20.00 -1.96 4.44
C LEU A 5 -18.73 -2.16 3.61
N LEU A 6 -17.58 -2.23 4.28
CA LEU A 6 -16.36 -2.72 3.66
C LEU A 6 -16.70 -4.07 3.00
N PRO A 7 -16.24 -4.34 1.78
CA PRO A 7 -16.50 -5.63 1.14
C PRO A 7 -16.12 -6.74 2.12
N LEU A 8 -17.07 -7.63 2.40
CA LEU A 8 -16.91 -8.76 3.32
C LEU A 8 -15.90 -9.79 2.80
N GLU A 9 -15.50 -9.65 1.53
CA GLU A 9 -14.52 -10.51 0.90
C GLU A 9 -13.09 -9.99 1.12
N PRO A 10 -12.14 -10.88 1.48
CA PRO A 10 -10.77 -10.48 1.73
C PRO A 10 -10.08 -10.05 0.43
N THR A 11 -9.75 -8.77 0.31
CA THR A 11 -8.95 -8.25 -0.80
C THR A 11 -7.46 -8.53 -0.55
N VAL A 12 -6.82 -9.25 -1.47
CA VAL A 12 -5.37 -9.46 -1.45
C VAL A 12 -4.70 -8.32 -2.20
N LEU A 13 -3.88 -7.53 -1.49
CA LEU A 13 -3.12 -6.42 -2.06
C LEU A 13 -1.62 -6.58 -1.79
N PRO A 14 -0.75 -6.17 -2.72
CA PRO A 14 0.68 -6.10 -2.46
C PRO A 14 0.98 -5.13 -1.31
N LEU A 15 1.89 -5.55 -0.43
CA LEU A 15 2.26 -4.81 0.77
C LEU A 15 3.59 -4.09 0.56
N LEU A 16 3.60 -2.77 0.84
CA LEU A 16 4.81 -1.97 0.92
C LEU A 16 4.98 -1.42 2.35
N PRO A 17 5.95 -1.93 3.11
CA PRO A 17 6.23 -1.40 4.44
C PRO A 17 6.92 -0.03 4.37
N LEU A 18 6.49 0.89 5.22
CA LEU A 18 7.07 2.22 5.42
C LEU A 18 7.60 2.33 6.86
N ARG A 19 8.84 2.80 7.01
CA ARG A 19 9.50 2.94 8.31
C ARG A 19 9.47 4.37 8.83
N ASP A 20 9.79 5.32 7.96
CA ASP A 20 10.07 6.70 8.38
C ASP A 20 8.90 7.66 8.10
N VAL A 21 7.85 7.18 7.44
CA VAL A 21 6.73 8.01 6.96
C VAL A 21 5.38 7.31 7.05
N VAL A 22 4.33 8.10 7.23
CA VAL A 22 2.92 7.69 7.12
C VAL A 22 2.27 8.60 6.08
N VAL A 23 1.50 8.02 5.17
CA VAL A 23 0.88 8.73 4.05
C VAL A 23 -0.63 8.78 4.26
N PHE A 24 -1.23 9.95 4.09
CA PHE A 24 -2.67 10.16 4.12
C PHE A 24 -3.22 10.40 2.71
N PRO A 25 -4.55 10.21 2.49
CA PRO A 25 -5.18 10.55 1.23
C PRO A 25 -4.84 11.99 0.77
N HIS A 26 -4.77 12.20 -0.54
CA HIS A 26 -4.41 13.47 -1.19
C HIS A 26 -2.93 13.91 -1.06
N MET A 27 -2.07 13.12 -0.41
CA MET A 27 -0.63 13.37 -0.39
C MET A 27 0.05 12.83 -1.65
N VAL A 28 1.02 13.59 -2.17
CA VAL A 28 1.95 13.13 -3.22
C VAL A 28 3.37 13.22 -2.64
N ILE A 29 3.97 12.06 -2.37
CA ILE A 29 5.32 11.96 -1.80
C ILE A 29 6.14 10.94 -2.60
N PRO A 30 7.39 11.25 -3.00
CA PRO A 30 8.29 10.25 -3.56
C PRO A 30 8.72 9.26 -2.49
N LEU A 31 8.66 7.97 -2.79
CA LEU A 31 9.10 6.89 -1.90
C LEU A 31 10.33 6.19 -2.49
N PHE A 32 11.34 5.97 -1.67
CA PHE A 32 12.51 5.20 -2.06
C PHE A 32 12.30 3.72 -1.71
N VAL A 33 12.28 2.85 -2.72
CA VAL A 33 12.11 1.41 -2.55
C VAL A 33 13.41 0.70 -2.94
N GLY A 34 14.12 0.15 -1.95
CA GLY A 34 15.43 -0.48 -2.17
C GLY A 34 15.49 -1.99 -1.92
N ARG A 35 14.52 -2.57 -1.21
CA ARG A 35 14.52 -4.01 -0.88
C ARG A 35 13.94 -4.81 -2.04
N PRO A 36 14.58 -5.92 -2.49
CA PRO A 36 14.08 -6.72 -3.61
C PRO A 36 12.62 -7.18 -3.47
N LYS A 37 12.19 -7.53 -2.24
CA LYS A 37 10.79 -7.91 -1.96
C LYS A 37 9.81 -6.75 -2.13
N SER A 38 10.22 -5.54 -1.74
CA SER A 38 9.41 -4.35 -1.85
C SER A 38 9.28 -3.87 -3.30
N ILE A 39 10.35 -4.01 -4.09
CA ILE A 39 10.33 -3.72 -5.54
C ILE A 39 9.32 -4.63 -6.23
N LYS A 40 9.38 -5.95 -5.99
CA LYS A 40 8.42 -6.92 -6.56
C LYS A 40 6.97 -6.64 -6.16
N ALA A 41 6.72 -6.22 -4.92
CA ALA A 41 5.38 -5.86 -4.47
C ALA A 41 4.86 -4.61 -5.20
N LEU A 42 5.73 -3.63 -5.45
CA LEU A 42 5.39 -2.43 -6.22
C LEU A 42 5.09 -2.78 -7.69
N GLU A 43 5.90 -3.62 -8.32
CA GLU A 43 5.67 -4.11 -9.69
C GLU A 43 4.32 -4.83 -9.80
N ALA A 44 4.03 -5.76 -8.88
CA ALA A 44 2.75 -6.46 -8.84
C ALA A 44 1.56 -5.51 -8.65
N ALA A 45 1.70 -4.46 -7.82
CA ALA A 45 0.65 -3.45 -7.63
C ALA A 45 0.42 -2.62 -8.91
N MET A 46 1.49 -2.26 -9.61
CA MET A 46 1.41 -1.52 -10.87
C MET A 46 0.69 -2.33 -11.96
N GLU A 47 0.89 -3.65 -11.99
CA GLU A 47 0.19 -4.56 -12.91
C GLU A 47 -1.28 -4.78 -12.49
N ALA A 48 -1.57 -4.87 -11.19
CA ALA A 48 -2.90 -5.18 -10.65
C ALA A 48 -3.85 -3.97 -10.52
N GLY A 49 -3.58 -2.86 -11.23
CA GLY A 49 -4.46 -1.68 -11.20
C GLY A 49 -4.06 -0.61 -10.18
N LYS A 50 -2.77 -0.51 -9.85
CA LYS A 50 -2.15 0.55 -9.03
C LYS A 50 -2.64 0.61 -7.58
N SER A 51 -3.24 -0.47 -7.09
CA SER A 51 -3.67 -0.58 -5.69
C SER A 51 -2.57 -1.26 -4.88
N ILE A 52 -2.10 -0.57 -3.83
CA ILE A 52 -1.04 -1.06 -2.94
C ILE A 52 -1.42 -0.77 -1.49
N MET A 53 -1.08 -1.68 -0.59
CA MET A 53 -1.27 -1.50 0.85
C MET A 53 0.02 -0.98 1.47
N LEU A 54 -0.03 0.22 2.05
CA LEU A 54 1.08 0.81 2.79
C LEU A 54 0.93 0.48 4.28
N VAL A 55 1.99 -0.01 4.92
CA VAL A 55 1.97 -0.34 6.35
C VAL A 55 3.10 0.36 7.07
N ALA A 56 2.76 1.14 8.09
CA ALA A 56 3.74 1.72 9.00
C ALA A 56 4.33 0.63 9.90
N GLN A 57 5.65 0.54 9.97
CA GLN A 57 6.36 -0.42 10.82
C GLN A 57 6.95 0.28 12.04
N LYS A 58 6.59 -0.20 13.22
CA LYS A 58 7.30 0.11 14.45
C LYS A 58 8.42 -0.90 14.63
N ASN A 59 9.65 -0.42 14.78
CA ASN A 59 10.79 -1.26 15.21
C ASN A 59 10.70 -1.56 16.70
#